data_AF-A0A2E3WWL4-F1
#
_entry.id   AF-A0A2E3WWL4-F1
#
_cell.length_a   1.000
_cell.length_b   1.000
_cell.length_c   1.000
_cell.angle_alpha   90.00
_cell.angle_beta   90.00
_cell.angle_gamma   90.00
#
_symmetry.space_group_name_H-M   'P 1'
#
loop_
_entity.id
_entity.type
_entity.pdbx_description
1 polymer ?
#
loop_
_entity_poly.entity_id
_entity_poly.type
_entity_poly.pdbx_seq_one_letter_code
_entity_poly.pdbx_strand_id
1 'polypeptide(L)'
;MIGEEQHEAVMERGLNLSGLVRDLLNDYLSENKIVIAVSDETKQVYDQVVSNSGASDEDLEPYLMEALKGLLEERIQSMEKLRKKLIKKGGRR
;
A
#
# COMPACT_ATOMS: atom_id res chain seq x y z
N MET A 1 -28.73 -4.88 10.64
CA MET A 1 -29.55 -3.84 9.99
C MET A 1 -28.84 -2.52 10.17
N ILE A 2 -28.69 -1.74 9.11
CA ILE A 2 -28.20 -0.35 9.19
C ILE A 2 -29.27 0.47 9.93
N GLY A 3 -28.88 1.31 10.88
CA GLY A 3 -29.79 2.18 11.63
C GLY A 3 -30.30 3.36 10.79
N GLU A 4 -31.46 3.91 11.15
CA GLU A 4 -32.11 4.99 10.39
C GLU A 4 -31.19 6.22 10.21
N GLU A 5 -30.43 6.60 11.22
CA GLU A 5 -29.48 7.73 11.16
C GLU A 5 -28.39 7.54 10.07
N GLN A 6 -27.95 6.30 9.86
CA GLN A 6 -26.91 5.98 8.86
C GLN A 6 -27.50 5.96 7.44
N HIS A 7 -28.79 5.63 7.32
CA HIS A 7 -29.51 5.66 6.06
C HIS A 7 -29.79 7.10 5.60
N GLU A 8 -30.18 7.98 6.53
CA GLU A 8 -30.40 9.41 6.25
C GLU A 8 -29.10 10.12 5.84
N ALA A 9 -28.00 9.89 6.58
CA ALA A 9 -26.71 10.51 6.27
C ALA A 9 -26.13 10.11 4.90
N VAL A 10 -26.43 8.89 4.42
CA VAL A 10 -26.02 8.42 3.09
C VAL A 10 -26.88 9.04 1.98
N MET A 11 -28.20 9.17 2.21
CA MET A 11 -29.11 9.84 1.28
C MET A 11 -28.86 11.34 1.17
N GLU A 12 -28.59 12.04 2.28
CA GLU A 12 -28.29 13.49 2.29
C GLU A 12 -27.03 13.84 1.49
N ARG A 13 -26.06 12.91 1.41
CA ARG A 13 -24.84 13.08 0.62
C ARG A 13 -25.00 12.72 -0.86
N GLY A 14 -26.22 12.39 -1.31
CA GLY A 14 -26.52 12.00 -2.69
C GLY A 14 -25.92 10.66 -3.10
N LEU A 15 -25.49 9.84 -2.14
CA LEU A 15 -24.84 8.56 -2.39
C LEU A 15 -25.90 7.44 -2.38
N ASN A 16 -25.89 6.59 -3.41
CA ASN A 16 -26.74 5.40 -3.39
C ASN A 16 -26.13 4.38 -2.42
N LEU A 17 -26.87 4.05 -1.36
CA LEU A 17 -26.45 3.10 -0.33
C LEU A 17 -26.01 1.74 -0.91
N SER A 18 -26.66 1.28 -1.99
CA SER A 18 -26.27 0.05 -2.69
C SER A 18 -24.95 0.18 -3.46
N GLY A 19 -24.60 1.39 -3.91
CA GLY A 19 -23.30 1.71 -4.50
C GLY A 19 -22.21 1.75 -3.45
N LEU A 20 -22.43 2.51 -2.36
CA LEU A 20 -21.47 2.59 -1.25
C LEU A 20 -21.16 1.23 -0.63
N VAL A 21 -22.17 0.38 -0.42
CA VAL A 21 -21.96 -0.99 0.08
C VAL A 21 -21.23 -1.85 -0.95
N ARG A 22 -21.49 -1.68 -2.25
CA ARG A 22 -20.78 -2.39 -3.32
C ARG A 22 -19.32 -1.99 -3.38
N ASP A 23 -19.01 -0.70 -3.28
CA ASP A 23 -17.64 -0.19 -3.30
C ASP A 23 -16.86 -0.69 -2.07
N LEU A 24 -17.46 -0.61 -0.88
CA LEU A 24 -16.89 -1.17 0.35
C LEU A 24 -16.69 -2.69 0.27
N LEU A 25 -17.62 -3.43 -0.33
CA LEU A 25 -17.48 -4.87 -0.54
C LEU A 25 -16.41 -5.19 -1.58
N ASN A 26 -16.29 -4.40 -2.65
CA ASN A 26 -15.22 -4.54 -3.64
C ASN A 26 -13.85 -4.28 -3.00
N ASP A 27 -13.73 -3.24 -2.18
CA ASP A 27 -12.50 -2.91 -1.46
C ASP A 27 -12.13 -3.94 -0.39
N TYR A 28 -13.14 -4.59 0.22
CA TYR A 28 -12.96 -5.65 1.20
C TYR A 28 -12.64 -7.01 0.56
N LEU A 29 -13.21 -7.29 -0.61
CA LEU A 29 -13.04 -8.55 -1.35
C LEU A 29 -11.95 -8.46 -2.42
N SER A 30 -11.26 -7.32 -2.56
CA SER A 30 -10.14 -7.18 -3.48
C SER A 30 -9.00 -8.12 -3.08
N GLU A 31 -8.75 -9.14 -3.92
CA GLU A 31 -7.67 -10.11 -3.74
C GLU A 31 -6.26 -9.47 -3.85
N ASN A 32 -6.17 -8.23 -4.35
CA ASN A 32 -4.92 -7.51 -4.62
C ASN A 32 -4.67 -6.35 -3.65
N LYS A 33 -5.08 -6.49 -2.38
CA LYS A 33 -4.86 -5.48 -1.33
C LYS A 33 -3.62 -5.79 -0.50
N ILE A 34 -2.69 -4.83 -0.42
CA ILE A 34 -1.53 -4.90 0.47
C ILE A 34 -1.78 -3.97 1.65
N VAL A 35 -1.62 -4.49 2.88
CA VAL A 35 -1.65 -3.68 4.12
C VAL A 35 -0.24 -3.60 4.68
N ILE A 36 0.31 -2.39 4.75
CA ILE A 36 1.68 -2.14 5.22
C ILE A 36 1.62 -1.32 6.51
N ALA A 37 2.31 -1.78 7.55
CA ALA A 37 2.57 -0.96 8.73
C ALA A 37 3.70 0.03 8.42
N VAL A 38 3.44 1.32 8.60
CA VAL A 38 4.38 2.40 8.32
C VAL A 38 4.63 3.24 9.58
N SER A 39 5.66 4.08 9.57
CA SER A 39 5.88 5.05 10.65
C SER A 39 4.86 6.19 10.60
N ASP A 40 4.71 6.89 11.72
CA ASP A 40 3.82 8.07 11.81
C ASP A 40 4.19 9.15 10.79
N GLU A 41 5.49 9.37 10.57
CA GLU A 41 6.00 10.31 9.58
C GLU A 41 5.57 9.94 8.16
N THR A 42 5.74 8.67 7.77
CA THR A 42 5.30 8.18 6.45
C THR A 42 3.79 8.33 6.27
N LYS A 43 3.02 8.05 7.32
CA LYS A 43 1.56 8.22 7.30
C LYS A 43 1.17 9.69 7.09
N GLN A 44 1.80 10.62 7.80
CA GLN A 44 1.51 12.05 7.64
C GLN A 44 1.78 12.55 6.22
N VAL A 45 2.88 12.10 5.61
CA VAL A 45 3.22 12.43 4.22
C VAL A 45 2.18 11.84 3.27
N TYR A 46 1.80 10.58 3.46
CA TYR A 46 0.75 9.95 2.65
C TYR A 46 -0.57 10.74 2.74
N ASP A 47 -1.04 11.05 3.95
CA ASP A 47 -2.28 11.79 4.17
C ASP A 47 -2.23 13.17 3.48
N GLN A 48 -1.10 13.88 3.56
CA GLN A 48 -0.91 15.16 2.88
C GLN A 48 -0.92 15.04 1.35
N VAL A 49 -0.23 14.05 0.80
CA VAL A 49 -0.14 13.87 -0.65
C VAL A 49 -1.50 13.46 -1.20
N VAL A 50 -2.13 12.44 -0.64
CA VAL A 50 -3.40 11.89 -1.12
C VAL A 50 -4.55 12.89 -0.93
N SER A 51 -4.65 13.52 0.24
CA SER A 51 -5.75 14.47 0.52
C SER A 51 -5.68 15.74 -0.34
N ASN A 52 -4.48 16.20 -0.73
CA ASN A 52 -4.33 17.43 -1.52
C ASN A 52 -4.31 17.18 -3.03
N SER A 53 -3.92 15.99 -3.48
CA SER A 53 -3.82 15.69 -4.91
C SER A 53 -5.06 15.01 -5.49
N GLY A 54 -5.93 14.43 -4.63
CA GLY A 54 -7.01 13.56 -5.08
C GLY A 54 -6.51 12.26 -5.71
N ALA A 55 -5.23 11.91 -5.50
CA ALA A 55 -4.66 10.67 -5.99
C ALA A 55 -5.36 9.47 -5.38
N SER A 56 -5.56 8.46 -6.23
CA SER A 56 -6.10 7.16 -5.86
C SER A 56 -4.97 6.15 -5.59
N ASP A 57 -5.33 4.99 -5.04
CA ASP A 57 -4.37 3.89 -4.87
C ASP A 57 -3.79 3.42 -6.22
N GLU A 58 -4.53 3.58 -7.34
CA GLU A 58 -4.05 3.27 -8.69
C GLU A 58 -2.92 4.22 -9.13
N ASP A 59 -2.96 5.48 -8.68
CA ASP A 59 -1.91 6.46 -8.98
C ASP A 59 -0.64 6.19 -8.17
N LEU A 60 -0.76 5.54 -7.01
CA LEU A 60 0.35 5.19 -6.14
C LEU A 60 1.05 3.89 -6.54
N GLU A 61 0.32 2.95 -7.13
CA GLU A 61 0.81 1.60 -7.48
C GLU A 61 2.11 1.61 -8.28
N PRO A 62 2.29 2.45 -9.33
CA PRO A 62 3.53 2.47 -10.11
C PRO A 62 4.76 2.83 -9.27
N TYR A 63 4.60 3.77 -8.32
CA TYR A 63 5.66 4.19 -7.42
C TYR A 63 5.98 3.10 -6.38
N LEU A 64 4.96 2.41 -5.87
CA LEU A 64 5.15 1.27 -4.99
C LEU A 64 5.90 0.14 -5.71
N MET A 65 5.55 -0.16 -6.96
CA MET A 65 6.24 -1.14 -7.80
C MET A 65 7.71 -0.78 -8.02
N GLU A 66 8.02 0.49 -8.26
CA GLU A 66 9.40 0.97 -8.38
C GLU A 66 10.20 0.78 -7.08
N ALA A 67 9.60 1.14 -5.93
CA ALA A 67 10.22 0.96 -4.63
C ALA A 67 10.51 -0.53 -4.33
N LEU A 68 9.59 -1.43 -4.68
CA LEU A 68 9.78 -2.88 -4.52
C LEU A 68 10.92 -3.43 -5.39
N LYS A 69 11.04 -2.96 -6.64
CA LYS A 69 12.17 -3.32 -7.51
C LYS A 69 13.50 -2.86 -6.93
N GLY A 70 13.55 -1.62 -6.43
CA GLY A 70 14.74 -1.09 -5.77
C GLY A 70 15.15 -1.90 -4.54
N LEU A 71 14.18 -2.25 -3.69
CA LEU A 71 14.43 -3.09 -2.51
C LEU A 71 14.96 -4.47 -2.90
N LEU A 72 14.40 -5.11 -3.93
CA LEU A 72 14.87 -6.41 -4.41
C LEU A 72 16.33 -6.34 -4.87
N GLU A 73 16.66 -5.34 -5.68
CA GLU A 73 18.01 -5.14 -6.20
C GLU A 73 19.03 -4.93 -5.07
N GLU A 74 18.70 -4.10 -4.08
CA GLU A 74 19.57 -3.89 -2.92
C GLU A 74 19.83 -5.19 -2.14
N ARG A 75 18.78 -6.00 -1.96
CA ARG A 75 18.89 -7.31 -1.29
C ARG A 75 19.78 -8.26 -2.07
N ILE A 76 19.64 -8.33 -3.40
CA ILE A 76 20.50 -9.14 -4.26
C ILE A 76 21.96 -8.70 -4.10
N GLN A 77 22.25 -7.41 -4.23
CA GLN A 77 23.61 -6.90 -4.10
C GLN A 77 24.21 -7.15 -2.72
N SER A 78 23.42 -7.01 -1.65
CA SER A 78 23.85 -7.32 -0.29
C SER A 78 24.22 -8.80 -0.14
N MET A 79 23.39 -9.70 -0.67
CA MET A 79 23.64 -11.13 -0.65
C MET A 79 24.84 -11.54 -1.50
N GLU A 80 25.05 -10.93 -2.66
CA GLU A 80 26.24 -11.16 -3.47
C GLU A 80 27.51 -10.69 -2.75
N LYS A 81 27.49 -9.52 -2.11
CA LYS A 81 28.61 -9.02 -1.29
C LYS A 81 28.92 -9.99 -0.16
N LEU A 82 27.90 -10.53 0.50
CA LEU A 82 28.07 -11.54 1.55
C LEU A 82 28.69 -12.83 0.99
N ARG A 83 28.17 -13.35 -0.13
CA ARG A 83 28.70 -14.53 -0.82
C ARG A 83 30.18 -14.35 -1.17
N LYS A 84 30.56 -13.21 -1.75
CA LYS A 84 31.96 -12.89 -2.10
C LYS A 84 32.87 -12.86 -0.87
N LYS A 85 32.41 -12.29 0.26
CA LYS A 85 33.15 -12.29 1.53
C LYS A 85 33.39 -13.70 2.05
N LEU A 86 32.37 -14.58 1.99
CA LEU A 86 32.47 -15.96 2.47
C LEU A 86 33.43 -16.80 1.61
N ILE A 87 33.36 -16.70 0.29
CA ILE A 87 34.28 -17.39 -0.64
C ILE A 87 35.73 -16.93 -0.41
N LYS A 88 35.97 -15.61 -0.27
CA LYS A 88 37.31 -15.06 0.00
C LYS A 88 37.89 -15.53 1.34
N LYS A 89 37.04 -15.80 2.34
CA LYS A 89 37.46 -16.31 3.65
C LYS A 89 37.74 -17.82 3.61
N GLY A 90 37.08 -18.57 2.72
CA GLY A 90 37.30 -20.01 2.52
C GLY A 90 38.54 -20.36 1.67
N GLY A 91 39.02 -19.45 0.83
CA GLY A 91 40.21 -19.65 -0.03
C GLY A 91 41.57 -19.31 0.61
N ARG A 92 41.62 -19.02 1.91
CA ARG A 92 42.85 -18.91 2.70
C ARG A 92 43.03 -20.16 3.56
N ARG A 93 43.32 -21.29 2.92
CA ARG A 93 43.84 -22.50 3.56
C ARG A 93 44.84 -23.13 2.61
#